data_AF-A0A6B3EZW8-F1
#
_entry.id   AF-A0A6B3EZW8-F1
#
_cell.length_a   1.000
_cell.length_b   1.000
_cell.length_c   1.000
_cell.angle_alpha   90.00
_cell.angle_beta   90.00
_cell.angle_gamma   90.00
#
_symmetry.space_group_name_H-M   'P 1'
#
loop_
_entity.id
_entity.type
_entity.pdbx_description
1 polymer ?
#
loop_
_entity_poly.entity_id
_entity_poly.type
_entity_poly.pdbx_seq_one_letter_code
_entity_poly.pdbx_strand_id
1 'polypeptide(L)'
;SVPADAASGHHGARRVGRGDLDELWQAVEEARLWDSRFGGGNWKASSTAQCLRQRATPLLQGTYTERVGQELFRVTAELSRQIGWSAFDNGQHDAAQRYLIQALRLARAAG
;
A
#
# COMPACT_ATOMS: atom_id res chain seq x y z
N SER A 1 36.82 -30.09 8.75
CA SER A 1 35.61 -29.25 8.76
C SER A 1 35.96 -27.89 8.20
N VAL A 2 35.41 -27.54 7.04
CA VAL A 2 35.57 -26.20 6.43
C VAL A 2 34.27 -25.46 6.70
N PRO A 3 34.27 -24.22 7.21
CA PRO A 3 33.04 -23.46 7.31
C PRO A 3 32.68 -22.96 5.91
N ALA A 4 31.46 -23.27 5.47
CA ALA A 4 30.85 -22.58 4.34
C ALA A 4 30.52 -21.16 4.83
N ASP A 5 31.32 -20.20 4.38
CA ASP A 5 30.95 -18.80 4.38
C ASP A 5 29.66 -18.69 3.56
N ALA A 6 28.54 -18.59 4.27
CA ALA A 6 27.24 -18.37 3.67
C ALA A 6 27.28 -16.96 3.11
N ALA A 7 27.66 -16.89 1.82
CA ALA A 7 27.47 -15.73 0.98
C ALA A 7 26.05 -15.22 1.20
N SER A 8 25.94 -14.16 2.00
CA SER A 8 24.73 -13.34 2.09
C SER A 8 24.66 -12.62 0.76
N GLY A 9 24.18 -13.35 -0.24
CA GLY A 9 23.92 -12.85 -1.57
C GLY A 9 23.03 -11.64 -1.40
N HIS A 10 23.53 -10.49 -1.83
CA HIS A 10 22.79 -9.26 -1.97
C HIS A 10 21.40 -9.60 -2.48
N HIS A 11 20.38 -9.44 -1.64
CA HIS A 11 18.98 -9.58 -2.05
C HIS A 11 18.76 -8.53 -3.13
N GLY A 12 18.93 -8.93 -4.40
CA GLY A 12 18.63 -8.08 -5.54
C GLY A 12 17.23 -7.54 -5.31
N ALA A 13 17.14 -6.22 -5.12
CA ALA A 13 15.93 -5.54 -4.70
C ALA A 13 14.74 -6.06 -5.51
N ARG A 14 13.75 -6.64 -4.83
CA ARG A 14 12.58 -7.30 -5.44
C ARG A 14 12.12 -6.47 -6.64
N ARG A 15 12.16 -7.07 -7.84
CA ARG A 15 11.65 -6.41 -9.05
C ARG A 15 10.14 -6.38 -8.95
N VAL A 16 9.59 -5.18 -8.87
CA VAL A 16 8.15 -4.96 -8.81
C VAL A 16 7.61 -4.93 -10.23
N GLY A 17 6.50 -5.64 -10.45
CA GLY A 17 5.90 -5.78 -11.76
C GLY A 17 4.40 -5.61 -11.75
N ARG A 18 3.78 -5.90 -12.89
CA ARG A 18 2.34 -5.71 -13.09
C ARG A 18 1.49 -6.54 -12.14
N GLY A 19 1.89 -7.78 -11.85
CA GLY A 19 1.16 -8.65 -10.92
C GLY A 19 1.09 -8.08 -9.50
N ASP A 20 2.15 -7.41 -9.03
CA ASP A 20 2.14 -6.74 -7.74
C ASP A 20 1.15 -5.55 -7.74
N LEU A 21 1.11 -4.79 -8.84
CA LEU A 21 0.15 -3.69 -9.00
C LEU A 21 -1.29 -4.20 -9.03
N ASP A 22 -1.55 -5.27 -9.76
CA ASP A 22 -2.89 -5.86 -9.87
C ASP A 22 -3.39 -6.35 -8.49
N GLU A 23 -2.52 -6.95 -7.66
CA GLU A 23 -2.86 -7.34 -6.28
C GLU A 23 -3.25 -6.11 -5.42
N LEU A 24 -2.49 -5.01 -5.50
CA LEU A 24 -2.80 -3.80 -4.75
C LEU A 24 -4.10 -3.13 -5.22
N TRP A 25 -4.35 -3.11 -6.53
CA TRP A 25 -5.58 -2.56 -7.09
C TRP A 25 -6.80 -3.40 -6.72
N GLN A 26 -6.67 -4.73 -6.70
CA GLN A 26 -7.74 -5.60 -6.20
C GLN A 26 -8.09 -5.27 -4.74
N ALA A 27 -7.10 -5.06 -3.87
CA ALA A 27 -7.35 -4.66 -2.49
C ALA A 27 -8.10 -3.31 -2.38
N VAL A 28 -7.74 -2.34 -3.22
CA VAL A 28 -8.44 -1.03 -3.33
C VAL A 28 -9.89 -1.21 -3.74
N GLU A 29 -10.17 -2.00 -4.78
CA GLU A 29 -11.53 -2.19 -5.31
C GLU A 29 -12.40 -2.98 -4.35
N GLU A 30 -11.86 -4.03 -3.71
CA GLU A 30 -12.59 -4.75 -2.68
C GLU A 30 -12.98 -3.84 -1.52
N ALA A 31 -12.07 -2.98 -1.07
CA ALA A 31 -12.36 -2.07 0.03
C ALA A 31 -13.43 -1.03 -0.34
N ARG A 32 -13.44 -0.51 -1.59
CA ARG A 32 -14.53 0.35 -2.09
C ARG A 32 -15.89 -0.36 -2.15
N LEU A 33 -15.90 -1.59 -2.66
CA LEU A 33 -17.13 -2.39 -2.76
C LEU A 33 -17.74 -2.65 -1.38
N TRP A 34 -16.90 -2.96 -0.40
CA TRP A 34 -17.33 -3.19 0.98
C TRP A 34 -17.86 -1.92 1.64
N ASP A 35 -17.16 -0.79 1.49
CA ASP A 35 -17.57 0.52 2.01
C ASP A 35 -18.95 0.93 1.46
N SER A 36 -19.14 0.77 0.14
CA SER A 36 -20.39 1.08 -0.55
C SER A 36 -21.57 0.23 -0.10
N ARG A 37 -21.32 -1.01 0.33
CA ARG A 37 -22.37 -2.00 0.64
C ARG A 37 -22.75 -2.05 2.12
N PHE A 38 -21.83 -1.73 3.03
CA PHE A 38 -22.03 -1.95 4.46
C PHE A 38 -21.74 -0.73 5.34
N GLY A 39 -21.27 0.39 4.75
CA GLY A 39 -20.68 1.50 5.50
C GLY A 39 -19.32 1.11 6.09
N GLY A 40 -18.42 2.06 6.29
CA GLY A 40 -17.01 1.86 6.68
C GLY A 40 -16.80 1.01 7.95
N GLY A 41 -16.89 -0.30 7.82
CA GLY A 41 -16.73 -1.26 8.90
C GLY A 41 -15.27 -1.45 9.29
N ASN A 42 -15.03 -1.51 10.61
CA ASN A 42 -13.70 -1.57 11.24
C ASN A 42 -12.80 -2.72 10.71
N TRP A 43 -13.39 -3.83 10.27
CA TRP A 43 -12.63 -5.00 9.80
C TRP A 43 -11.97 -4.78 8.42
N LYS A 44 -12.65 -4.13 7.46
CA LYS A 44 -12.09 -3.92 6.12
C LYS A 44 -11.03 -2.84 6.14
N ALA A 45 -11.21 -1.79 6.94
CA ALA A 45 -10.19 -0.78 7.20
C ALA A 45 -8.88 -1.41 7.74
N SER A 46 -9.01 -2.37 8.67
CA SER A 46 -7.88 -3.13 9.20
C SER A 46 -7.16 -3.97 8.13
N SER A 47 -7.92 -4.62 7.24
CA SER A 47 -7.37 -5.38 6.11
C SER A 47 -6.64 -4.48 5.10
N THR A 48 -7.20 -3.31 4.76
CA THR A 48 -6.54 -2.32 3.89
C THR A 48 -5.27 -1.78 4.52
N ALA A 49 -5.27 -1.49 5.83
CA ALA A 49 -4.08 -1.06 6.57
C ALA A 49 -3.01 -2.15 6.64
N GLN A 50 -3.40 -3.42 6.72
CA GLN A 50 -2.49 -4.55 6.64
C GLN A 50 -1.87 -4.66 5.24
N CYS A 51 -2.67 -4.56 4.17
CA CYS A 51 -2.19 -4.57 2.78
C CYS A 51 -1.18 -3.44 2.53
N LEU A 52 -1.49 -2.22 2.97
CA LEU A 52 -0.59 -1.07 2.88
C LEU A 52 0.77 -1.35 3.56
N ARG A 53 0.74 -1.93 4.77
CA ARG A 53 1.94 -2.17 5.58
C ARG A 53 2.76 -3.36 5.10
N GLN A 54 2.10 -4.46 4.77
CA GLN A 54 2.75 -5.74 4.48
C GLN A 54 3.07 -5.93 3.00
N ARG A 55 2.38 -5.23 2.09
CA ARG A 55 2.60 -5.37 0.64
C ARG A 55 3.08 -4.07 0.01
N ALA A 56 2.29 -3.01 0.06
CA ALA A 56 2.64 -1.78 -0.66
C ALA A 56 3.96 -1.16 -0.17
N THR A 57 4.17 -1.10 1.16
CA THR A 57 5.39 -0.50 1.74
C THR A 57 6.68 -1.23 1.31
N PRO A 58 6.78 -2.57 1.40
CA PRO A 58 7.93 -3.29 0.83
C PRO A 58 8.12 -3.10 -0.67
N LEU A 59 7.04 -3.02 -1.46
CA LEU A 59 7.14 -2.82 -2.91
C LEU A 59 7.71 -1.45 -3.26
N LEU A 60 7.39 -0.40 -2.49
CA LEU A 60 7.98 0.94 -2.68
C LEU A 60 9.50 0.96 -2.47
N GLN A 61 10.04 0.01 -1.70
CA GLN A 61 11.47 -0.18 -1.47
C GLN A 61 12.15 -1.09 -2.50
N GLY A 62 11.37 -1.69 -3.43
CA GLY A 62 11.85 -2.55 -4.49
C GLY A 62 12.44 -1.77 -5.67
N THR A 63 12.77 -2.51 -6.74
CA THR A 63 13.16 -1.89 -8.02
C THR A 63 12.02 -1.98 -9.03
N TYR A 64 11.79 -0.90 -9.77
CA TYR A 64 10.73 -0.81 -10.76
C TYR A 64 11.14 0.12 -11.91
N THR A 65 10.48 -0.04 -13.04
CA THR A 65 10.53 0.97 -14.11
C THR A 65 9.76 2.21 -13.66
N GLU A 66 10.04 3.36 -14.27
CA GLU A 66 9.34 4.61 -13.97
C GLU A 66 7.82 4.46 -14.04
N ARG A 67 7.29 3.86 -15.12
CA ARG A 67 5.85 3.60 -15.29
C ARG A 67 5.27 2.72 -14.18
N VAL A 68 5.99 1.68 -13.76
CA VAL A 68 5.54 0.82 -12.64
C VAL A 68 5.60 1.58 -11.32
N GLY A 69 6.62 2.41 -11.11
CA GLY A 69 6.73 3.26 -9.93
C GLY A 69 5.58 4.25 -9.81
N GLN A 70 5.25 4.97 -10.88
CA GLN A 70 4.12 5.92 -10.92
C GLN A 70 2.81 5.24 -10.51
N GLU A 71 2.50 4.08 -11.11
CA GLU A 71 1.30 3.31 -10.77
C GLU A 71 1.35 2.74 -9.35
N LEU A 72 2.53 2.34 -8.86
CA LEU A 72 2.72 1.88 -7.48
C LEU A 72 2.45 2.99 -6.45
N PHE A 73 2.97 4.19 -6.69
CA PHE A 73 2.70 5.36 -5.86
C PHE A 73 1.20 5.72 -5.90
N ARG A 74 0.58 5.63 -7.09
CA ARG A 74 -0.86 5.89 -7.27
C ARG A 74 -1.74 4.93 -6.47
N VAL A 75 -1.53 3.62 -6.58
CA VAL A 75 -2.34 2.63 -5.84
C VAL A 75 -2.08 2.71 -4.33
N THR A 76 -0.85 3.00 -3.91
CA THR A 76 -0.53 3.21 -2.48
C THR A 76 -1.20 4.47 -1.92
N ALA A 77 -1.27 5.55 -2.72
CA ALA A 77 -2.00 6.76 -2.35
C ALA A 77 -3.48 6.46 -2.12
N GLU A 78 -4.06 5.61 -2.97
CA GLU A 78 -5.47 5.23 -2.86
C GLU A 78 -5.76 4.35 -1.64
N LEU A 79 -4.90 3.36 -1.35
CA LEU A 79 -4.99 2.59 -0.10
C LEU A 79 -4.92 3.51 1.13
N SER A 80 -3.99 4.46 1.14
CA SER A 80 -3.83 5.42 2.24
C SER A 80 -5.07 6.33 2.38
N ARG A 81 -5.65 6.76 1.27
CA ARG A 81 -6.87 7.60 1.25
C ARG A 81 -8.05 6.86 1.87
N GLN A 82 -8.27 5.60 1.52
CA GLN A 82 -9.38 4.81 2.07
C GLN A 82 -9.25 4.60 3.58
N ILE A 83 -8.04 4.30 4.06
CA ILE A 83 -7.78 4.21 5.51
C ILE A 83 -8.06 5.55 6.19
N GLY A 84 -7.67 6.66 5.55
CA GLY A 84 -7.94 8.01 6.05
C GLY A 84 -9.43 8.34 6.18
N TRP A 85 -10.23 8.04 5.16
CA TRP A 85 -11.68 8.25 5.20
C TRP A 85 -12.37 7.35 6.22
N SER A 86 -12.02 6.06 6.25
CA SER A 86 -12.57 5.16 7.25
C SER A 86 -12.25 5.61 8.69
N ALA A 87 -11.02 6.08 8.94
CA ALA A 87 -10.66 6.66 10.24
C ALA A 87 -11.49 7.91 10.56
N PHE A 88 -11.76 8.76 9.57
CA PHE A 88 -12.58 9.96 9.73
C PHE A 88 -14.02 9.60 10.13
N ASP A 89 -14.64 8.64 9.43
CA ASP A 89 -16.01 8.18 9.71
C ASP A 89 -16.14 7.55 11.10
N ASN A 90 -15.06 6.97 11.62
CA ASN A 90 -14.97 6.41 12.97
C ASN A 90 -14.58 7.44 14.06
N GLY A 91 -14.50 8.74 13.72
CA GLY A 91 -14.14 9.81 14.67
C GLY A 91 -12.65 9.86 15.05
N GLN A 92 -11.79 9.12 14.35
CA GLN A 92 -10.35 9.05 14.61
C GLN A 92 -9.58 10.13 13.84
N HIS A 93 -9.89 11.41 14.11
CA HIS A 93 -9.43 12.54 13.30
C HIS A 93 -7.90 12.65 13.14
N ASP A 94 -7.11 12.37 14.19
CA ASP A 94 -5.64 12.39 14.10
C ASP A 94 -5.09 11.31 13.15
N ALA A 95 -5.69 10.11 13.20
CA ALA A 95 -5.32 9.03 12.30
C ALA A 95 -5.72 9.38 10.86
N ALA A 96 -6.94 9.90 10.67
CA ALA A 96 -7.45 10.34 9.38
C ALA A 96 -6.51 11.38 8.73
N GLN A 97 -6.15 12.43 9.46
CA GLN A 97 -5.26 13.48 8.97
C GLN A 97 -3.91 12.93 8.52
N ARG A 98 -3.29 12.05 9.31
CA ARG A 98 -1.99 11.43 8.95
C ARG A 98 -2.08 10.64 7.65
N TYR A 99 -3.10 9.78 7.51
CA TYR A 99 -3.28 8.96 6.31
C TYR A 99 -3.64 9.78 5.06
N LEU A 100 -4.46 10.82 5.21
CA LEU A 100 -4.82 11.71 4.10
C LEU A 100 -3.61 12.54 3.62
N ILE A 101 -2.77 13.04 4.54
CA ILE A 101 -1.51 13.71 4.18
C ILE A 101 -0.56 12.73 3.47
N GLN A 102 -0.45 11.50 3.96
CA GLN A 102 0.34 10.47 3.31
C GLN A 102 -0.16 10.18 1.88
N ALA A 103 -1.47 10.04 1.70
CA ALA A 103 -2.09 9.85 0.39
C ALA A 103 -1.74 10.99 -0.58
N LEU A 104 -1.82 12.24 -0.12
CA LEU A 104 -1.47 13.41 -0.94
C LEU A 104 0.01 13.43 -1.34
N ARG A 105 0.92 13.05 -0.43
CA ARG A 105 2.36 12.97 -0.73
C ARG A 105 2.65 11.88 -1.77
N LEU A 106 2.02 10.72 -1.62
CA LEU A 106 2.16 9.60 -2.56
C LEU A 106 1.58 9.95 -3.94
N ALA A 107 0.41 10.60 -3.98
CA ALA A 107 -0.20 11.03 -5.24
C ALA A 107 0.70 12.02 -6.01
N ARG A 108 1.37 12.94 -5.31
CA ARG A 108 2.36 13.84 -5.94
C ARG A 108 3.59 13.10 -6.45
N ALA A 109 4.03 12.05 -5.75
CA ALA A 109 5.15 11.22 -6.19
C ALA A 109 4.80 10.32 -7.40
N ALA A 110 3.52 10.09 -7.66
CA ALA A 110 3.05 9.33 -8.81
C ALA A 110 3.18 10.08 -10.15
N GLY A 111 3.43 11.39 -10.13
CA GLY A 111 3.47 12.25 -11.32
C GLY A 111 2.16 12.98 -11.57
#